data_AF-A0A965CZW2-F1
#
_entry.id   AF-A0A965CZW2-F1
#
_cell.length_a   1.000
_cell.length_b   1.000
_cell.length_c   1.000
_cell.angle_alpha   90.00
_cell.angle_beta   90.00
_cell.angle_gamma   90.00
#
_symmetry.space_group_name_H-M   'P 1'
#
loop_
_entity.id
_entity.type
_entity.pdbx_description
1 polymer ?
#
loop_
_entity_poly.entity_id
_entity_poly.type
_entity_poly.pdbx_seq_one_letter_code
_entity_poly.pdbx_strand_id
1 'polypeptide(L)' 'MPRDFSRTLRVAEQVQRELADLIRLEIKDPRVGMVTLTDVEVASDYGHAKVFFTLLGDAA' A
#
# COMPACT_ATOMS: atom_id res chain seq x y z
N MET A 1 13.11 -25.51 -0.21
CA MET A 1 12.49 -24.99 -1.46
C MET A 1 12.13 -23.53 -1.24
N PRO A 2 12.62 -22.56 -2.03
CA PRO A 2 12.10 -21.21 -1.99
C PRO A 2 11.39 -20.92 -3.32
N ARG A 3 10.05 -21.03 -3.36
CA ARG A 3 9.24 -20.63 -4.54
C ARG A 3 8.10 -19.68 -4.21
N ASP A 4 7.83 -19.39 -2.94
CA ASP A 4 6.71 -18.54 -2.55
C ASP A 4 6.98 -17.04 -2.69
N PHE A 5 8.24 -16.61 -2.57
CA PHE A 5 8.62 -15.18 -2.65
C PHE A 5 8.15 -14.50 -3.94
N SER A 6 8.19 -15.19 -5.09
CA SER A 6 7.81 -14.58 -6.37
C SER A 6 6.32 -14.25 -6.47
N ARG A 7 5.45 -15.05 -5.86
CA ARG A 7 4.00 -14.79 -5.91
C ARG A 7 3.61 -13.71 -4.92
N THR A 8 4.13 -13.77 -3.69
CA THR A 8 3.86 -12.76 -2.66
C THR A 8 4.35 -11.39 -3.10
N LEU A 9 5.55 -11.27 -3.68
CA LEU A 9 6.05 -9.99 -4.21
C LEU A 9 5.14 -9.42 -5.31
N ARG A 10 4.72 -10.26 -6.26
CA ARG A 10 3.84 -9.80 -7.36
C ARG A 10 2.48 -9.34 -6.85
N VAL A 11 1.92 -10.03 -5.85
CA VAL A 11 0.67 -9.62 -5.22
C VAL A 11 0.87 -8.32 -4.46
N ALA A 12 1.97 -8.17 -3.72
CA ALA A 12 2.30 -6.95 -3.00
C ALA A 12 2.41 -5.73 -3.94
N GLU A 13 3.16 -5.85 -5.04
CA GLU A 13 3.29 -4.77 -6.04
C GLU A 13 1.94 -4.39 -6.68
N GLN A 14 1.11 -5.39 -6.98
CA GLN A 14 -0.20 -5.13 -7.56
C GLN A 14 -1.12 -4.41 -6.57
N VAL A 15 -1.16 -4.87 -5.31
CA VAL A 15 -1.92 -4.23 -4.24
C VAL A 15 -1.44 -2.80 -4.00
N GLN A 16 -0.12 -2.57 -4.00
CA GLN A 16 0.45 -1.23 -3.86
C GLN A 16 -0.03 -0.29 -4.96
N ARG A 17 -0.03 -0.73 -6.23
CA ARG A 17 -0.47 0.08 -7.35
C ARG A 17 -1.96 0.39 -7.30
N GLU A 18 -2.79 -0.63 -7.09
CA GLU A 18 -4.25 -0.43 -7.00
C GLU A 18 -4.64 0.45 -5.83
N LEU A 19 -4.03 0.26 -4.65
CA LEU A 19 -4.27 1.14 -3.50
C LEU A 19 -3.80 2.56 -3.76
N ALA A 20 -2.67 2.77 -4.43
CA ALA A 20 -2.17 4.10 -4.76
C ALA A 20 -3.14 4.85 -5.68
N ASP A 21 -3.67 4.15 -6.69
CA ASP A 21 -4.64 4.72 -7.62
C ASP A 21 -5.99 4.99 -6.93
N LEU A 22 -6.48 4.06 -6.11
CA LEU A 22 -7.72 4.21 -5.36
C LEU A 22 -7.66 5.40 -4.39
N ILE A 23 -6.58 5.50 -3.62
CA ILE A 23 -6.36 6.60 -2.67
C ILE A 23 -6.31 7.93 -3.40
N ARG A 24 -5.63 8.02 -4.55
CA ARG A 24 -5.55 9.27 -5.33
C ARG A 24 -6.89 9.71 -5.92
N LEU A 25 -7.75 8.76 -6.29
CA LEU A 25 -9.00 9.05 -7.00
C LEU A 25 -10.19 9.26 -6.05
N GLU A 26 -10.28 8.45 -4.99
CA GLU A 26 -11.46 8.41 -4.11
C GLU A 26 -11.29 9.19 -2.81
N ILE A 27 -10.06 9.34 -2.29
CA ILE A 27 -9.84 10.08 -1.04
C ILE A 27 -9.85 11.58 -1.33
N LYS A 28 -11.01 12.19 -1.10
CA LYS A 28 -11.25 13.64 -1.13
C LYS A 28 -11.52 14.18 0.28
N ASP A 29 -10.74 13.75 1.26
CA ASP A 29 -10.86 14.31 2.61
C ASP A 29 -9.93 15.53 2.75
N PRO A 30 -10.45 16.75 2.93
CA PRO A 30 -9.63 17.96 3.02
C PRO A 30 -8.71 18.01 4.24
N ARG A 31 -8.86 17.09 5.21
CA ARG A 31 -7.96 16.96 6.36
C ARG A 31 -6.78 16.03 6.09
N VAL A 32 -6.89 15.21 5.07
CA VAL A 32 -5.86 14.27 4.66
C VAL A 32 -5.11 14.94 3.52
N GLY A 33 -3.87 15.34 3.79
CA GLY A 33 -2.99 15.88 2.76
C GLY A 33 -2.65 14.84 1.69
N MET A 34 -1.62 15.09 0.88
CA MET A 34 -1.21 14.11 -0.13
C MET A 34 -0.67 12.84 0.55
N VAL A 35 -1.40 11.74 0.41
CA VAL A 35 -1.01 10.41 0.91
C VAL A 35 -0.12 9.72 -0.11
N THR A 36 1.05 9.24 0.32
CA THR A 36 1.96 8.45 -0.50
C THR A 36 2.18 7.08 0.13
N LEU A 37 1.93 6.01 -0.64
CA LEU A 37 2.25 4.65 -0.22
C LEU A 37 3.74 4.37 -0.46
N THR A 38 4.44 3.93 0.59
CA THR A 38 5.88 3.64 0.52
C THR A 38 6.13 2.16 0.26
N ASP A 39 5.42 1.27 0.95
CA ASP A 39 5.62 -0.17 0.81
C ASP A 39 4.38 -0.96 1.24
N VAL A 40 4.27 -2.20 0.75
CA VAL A 40 3.22 -3.15 1.12
C VAL A 40 3.82 -4.53 1.35
N GLU A 41 3.69 -5.04 2.57
CA GLU A 41 4.08 -6.41 2.91
C GLU A 41 2.84 -7.30 3.01
N VAL A 42 2.80 -8.36 2.20
CA VAL A 42 1.71 -9.34 2.22
C VAL A 42 2.18 -10.60 2.96
N ALA A 43 1.34 -11.09 3.88
CA ALA A 43 1.60 -12.34 4.58
C ALA A 43 1.62 -13.53 3.61
N SER A 44 2.38 -14.58 3.93
CA SER A 44 2.51 -15.78 3.09
C SER A 44 1.19 -16.54 2.88
N ASP A 45 0.21 -16.33 3.76
CA ASP A 45 -1.14 -16.89 3.68
C ASP A 45 -2.13 -15.99 2.92
N TYR A 46 -1.69 -14.81 2.46
CA TYR A 46 -2.51 -13.78 1.79
C TYR A 46 -3.71 -13.27 2.63
N GLY A 47 -3.80 -13.63 3.91
CA GLY A 47 -4.90 -13.20 4.78
C GLY A 47 -4.71 -11.79 5.33
N HIS A 48 -3.47 -11.32 5.41
CA HIS A 48 -3.11 -10.03 5.97
C HIS A 48 -2.11 -9.29 5.08
N ALA A 49 -2.25 -7.96 5.03
CA ALA A 49 -1.31 -7.07 4.39
C ALA A 49 -1.00 -5.89 5.32
N LYS A 50 0.27 -5.53 5.44
CA LYS A 50 0.74 -4.32 6.11
C LYS A 50 1.05 -3.28 5.05
N VAL A 51 0.47 -2.10 5.21
CA VAL A 51 0.63 -0.99 4.25
C VAL A 51 1.33 0.16 4.96
N PHE A 52 2.45 0.59 4.40
CA PHE A 52 3.21 1.73 4.89
C PHE A 52 2.87 2.96 4.06
N PHE A 53 2.53 4.06 4.73
CA PHE A 53 2.15 5.31 4.07
C PHE A 53 2.73 6.52 4.79
N THR A 54 2.89 7.60 4.05
CA THR A 54 3.31 8.91 4.55
C THR A 54 2.30 9.97 4.14
N LEU A 55 2.05 10.93 5.02
CA LEU A 55 1.17 12.06 4.77
C LEU A 55 2.04 13.31 4.56
N LEU A 56 1.92 13.94 3.39
CA LEU A 56 2.50 15.26 3.18
C LEU A 56 1.54 16.31 3.73
N GLY A 57 1.83 16.79 4.95
CA GLY A 57 1.04 17.84 5.60
C GLY A 57 0.82 17.66 7.09
N ASP A 58 1.22 16.54 7.69
CA ASP A 58 1.24 16.40 9.14
C ASP A 58 2.53 17.03 9.68
N ALA A 59 2.58 18.35 9.63
CA ALA A 59 3.37 19.14 10.55
C ALA A 59 2.39 19.63 11.62
N ALA A 60 2.67 19.25 12.87
CA ALA A 60 1.96 19.73 14.05
C ALA A 60 1.67 21.24 14.03
#